data_AF-A0A9C9VDV6-F1
#
_entry.id   AF-A0A9C9VDV6-F1
#
_cell.length_a   1.000
_cell.length_b   1.000
_cell.length_c   1.000
_cell.angle_alpha   90.00
_cell.angle_beta   90.00
_cell.angle_gamma   90.00
#
_symmetry.space_group_name_H-M   'P 1'
#
loop_
_entity.id
_entity.type
_entity.pdbx_description
1 polymer ?
#
loop_
_entity_poly.entity_id
_entity_poly.type
_entity_poly.pdbx_seq_one_letter_code
_entity_poly.pdbx_strand_id
1 'polypeptide(L)' 'MSNEMLPVLTGMLLDEENTVTLAELCHACAVHAEWILELVDEGVLEPVTTPAGQYRFPAVSLQRALTIRHLQRDLGIN' A
#
# COMPACT_ATOMS: atom_id res chain seq x y z
N MET A 1 40.22 7.37 1.29
CA MET A 1 39.00 8.09 0.87
C MET A 1 37.97 7.02 0.54
N SER A 2 37.08 6.72 1.47
CA SER A 2 36.08 5.66 1.31
C SER A 2 35.00 6.14 0.34
N ASN A 3 34.81 5.40 -0.75
CA ASN A 3 33.79 5.69 -1.74
C ASN A 3 32.44 5.22 -1.20
N GLU A 4 31.77 6.09 -0.45
CA GLU A 4 30.42 5.85 0.07
C GLU A 4 29.44 5.82 -1.13
N MET A 5 29.13 4.63 -1.64
CA MET A 5 28.06 4.46 -2.62
C MET A 5 26.72 4.66 -1.90
N LEU A 6 26.13 5.84 -2.08
CA LEU A 6 24.76 6.10 -1.65
C LEU A 6 23.83 5.05 -2.31
N PRO A 7 22.92 4.43 -1.56
CA PRO A 7 22.02 3.43 -2.11
C PRO A 7 21.15 4.05 -3.20
N VAL A 8 21.08 3.38 -4.35
CA VAL A 8 20.15 3.77 -5.41
C VAL A 8 18.75 3.43 -4.95
N LEU A 9 17.93 4.46 -4.74
CA LEU A 9 16.51 4.30 -4.46
C LEU A 9 15.76 4.21 -5.78
N THR A 10 15.09 3.08 -6.02
CA THR A 10 14.16 2.91 -7.14
C THR A 10 12.74 3.13 -6.64
N GLY A 11 11.99 3.99 -7.33
CA GLY A 11 10.57 4.22 -7.06
C GLY A 11 9.75 3.98 -8.32
N MET A 12 8.52 3.51 -8.15
CA MET A 12 7.53 3.45 -9.22
C MET A 12 6.58 4.64 -9.07
N LEU A 13 6.36 5.38 -10.15
CA LEU A 13 5.30 6.39 -10.15
C LEU A 13 3.96 5.67 -10.23
N LEU A 14 3.13 5.93 -9.23
CA LEU A 14 1.77 5.42 -9.14
C LEU A 14 0.84 6.50 -9.71
N ASP A 15 0.41 6.31 -10.94
CA ASP A 15 -0.58 7.13 -11.62
C ASP A 15 -1.95 6.41 -11.68
N GLU A 16 -2.92 7.01 -12.35
CA GLU A 16 -4.30 6.51 -12.44
C GLU A 16 -4.41 5.19 -13.23
N GLU A 17 -3.42 4.88 -14.08
CA GLU A 17 -3.38 3.65 -14.87
C GLU A 17 -2.67 2.49 -14.15
N ASN A 18 -1.78 2.81 -13.21
CA ASN A 18 -1.04 1.82 -12.45
C ASN A 18 -1.84 1.28 -11.25
N THR A 19 -1.91 -0.05 -11.19
CA THR A 19 -2.48 -0.78 -10.04
C THR A 19 -1.41 -1.59 -9.33
N VAL A 20 -1.57 -1.72 -8.01
CA VAL A 20 -0.69 -2.50 -7.14
C VAL A 20 -1.40 -3.71 -6.59
N THR A 21 -0.64 -4.76 -6.32
CA THR A 21 -1.12 -5.98 -5.69
C THR A 21 -1.32 -5.77 -4.19
N LEU A 22 -2.09 -6.68 -3.58
CA LEU A 22 -2.18 -6.79 -2.13
C LEU A 22 -0.80 -6.88 -1.46
N ALA A 23 0.10 -7.69 -2.02
CA ALA A 23 1.44 -7.91 -1.48
C ALA A 23 2.29 -6.63 -1.52
N GLU A 24 2.25 -5.88 -2.63
CA GLU A 24 2.93 -4.59 -2.76
C GLU A 24 2.37 -3.56 -1.76
N LEU A 25 1.05 -3.52 -1.57
CA LEU A 25 0.44 -2.63 -0.58
C LEU A 25 0.88 -3.00 0.85
N CYS A 26 0.84 -4.29 1.20
CA CYS A 26 1.30 -4.77 2.50
C CYS A 26 2.76 -4.40 2.74
N HIS A 27 3.61 -4.57 1.74
CA HIS A 27 5.03 -4.24 1.82
C HIS A 27 5.24 -2.72 1.99
N ALA A 28 4.63 -1.90 1.14
CA ALA A 28 4.76 -0.45 1.18
C ALA A 28 4.21 0.16 2.48
N CYS A 29 3.10 -0.39 2.97
CA CYS A 29 2.50 0.02 4.23
C CYS A 29 3.08 -0.74 5.44
N ALA A 30 4.04 -1.64 5.29
CA ALA A 30 4.59 -2.52 6.34
C ALA A 30 3.53 -3.06 7.33
N VAL A 31 2.46 -3.64 6.78
CA VAL A 31 1.29 -4.22 7.49
C VAL A 31 1.04 -5.65 7.00
N HIS A 32 0.22 -6.39 7.74
CA HIS A 32 -0.26 -7.69 7.31
C HIS A 32 -1.45 -7.56 6.35
N ALA A 33 -1.70 -8.60 5.56
CA ALA A 33 -2.80 -8.64 4.60
C ALA A 33 -4.17 -8.49 5.27
N GLU A 34 -4.36 -9.04 6.47
CA GLU A 34 -5.60 -8.93 7.25
C GLU A 34 -6.02 -7.48 7.45
N TRP A 35 -5.11 -6.61 7.86
CA TRP A 35 -5.36 -5.18 8.03
C TRP A 35 -5.77 -4.49 6.72
N ILE A 36 -5.18 -4.88 5.58
CA ILE A 36 -5.61 -4.36 4.27
C ILE A 36 -7.00 -4.85 3.91
N LEU A 37 -7.30 -6.13 4.17
CA LEU A 37 -8.61 -6.71 3.90
C LEU A 37 -9.70 -6.08 4.76
N GLU A 38 -9.42 -5.76 6.02
CA GLU A 38 -10.34 -4.98 6.87
C GLU A 38 -10.69 -3.63 6.24
N LEU A 39 -9.70 -2.90 5.71
CA LEU A 39 -9.97 -1.64 5.01
C LEU A 39 -10.77 -1.83 3.71
N VAL A 40 -10.69 -3.00 3.08
CA VAL A 40 -11.55 -3.35 1.94
C VAL A 40 -12.97 -3.61 2.41
N ASP A 41 -13.13 -4.39 3.47
CA ASP A 41 -14.43 -4.72 4.05
C ASP A 41 -15.15 -3.46 4.58
N GLU A 42 -14.40 -2.48 5.10
CA GLU A 42 -14.89 -1.17 5.52
C GLU A 42 -15.17 -0.20 4.35
N GLY A 43 -14.83 -0.58 3.11
CA GLY A 43 -15.02 0.24 1.91
C GLY A 43 -14.04 1.42 1.77
N VAL A 44 -13.00 1.46 2.60
CA VAL A 44 -11.93 2.47 2.50
C VAL A 44 -11.10 2.25 1.24
N LEU A 45 -10.77 0.98 0.97
CA LEU A 45 -10.02 0.55 -0.19
C LEU A 45 -10.95 -0.24 -1.12
N GLU A 46 -11.00 0.15 -2.38
CA GLU A 46 -11.85 -0.50 -3.37
C GLU A 46 -10.96 -1.18 -4.43
N PRO A 47 -10.58 -2.46 -4.25
CA PRO A 47 -9.82 -3.19 -5.24
C PRO A 47 -10.70 -3.63 -6.41
N VAL A 48 -10.08 -3.71 -7.59
CA VAL A 48 -10.61 -4.45 -8.72
C VAL A 48 -10.17 -5.90 -8.60
N THR A 49 -11.12 -6.83 -8.75
CA THR A 49 -10.79 -8.26 -8.83
C THR A 49 -10.48 -8.64 -10.27
N THR A 50 -9.27 -9.12 -10.51
CA THR A 50 -8.87 -9.64 -11.83
C THR A 50 -9.62 -10.93 -12.17
N PRO A 51 -9.66 -11.35 -13.45
CA PRO A 51 -10.27 -12.63 -13.83
C PRO A 51 -9.68 -13.86 -13.11
N ALA A 52 -8.44 -13.75 -12.61
CA ALA A 52 -7.77 -14.80 -11.83
C ALA A 52 -8.15 -14.78 -10.33
N GLY A 53 -9.08 -13.92 -9.91
CA GLY A 53 -9.49 -13.79 -8.50
C GLY A 53 -8.51 -13.00 -7.63
N GLN A 54 -7.54 -12.29 -8.21
CA GLN A 54 -6.55 -11.51 -7.46
C GLN A 54 -6.97 -10.04 -7.36
N TYR A 55 -6.74 -9.42 -6.20
CA TYR A 55 -6.98 -7.99 -5.98
C TYR A 55 -5.90 -7.11 -6.62
N ARG A 56 -6.37 -6.07 -7.30
CA ARG A 56 -5.59 -4.96 -7.83
C ARG A 56 -6.14 -3.67 -7.29
N PHE A 57 -5.28 -2.90 -6.64
CA PHE A 57 -5.64 -1.66 -6.00
C PHE A 57 -5.18 -0.49 -6.88
N PRO A 58 -6.01 0.54 -7.08
CA PRO A 58 -5.56 1.76 -7.72
C PRO A 58 -4.47 2.43 -6.86
N ALA A 59 -3.60 3.20 -7.50
CA ALA A 59 -2.55 3.99 -6.83
C ALA A 59 -3.03 4.76 -5.57
N VAL A 60 -4.24 5.32 -5.61
CA VAL A 60 -4.84 6.07 -4.50
C VAL A 60 -5.04 5.23 -3.23
N SER A 61 -5.22 3.92 -3.37
CA SER A 61 -5.36 3.01 -2.23
C SER A 61 -4.12 2.99 -1.34
N LEU A 62 -2.93 3.14 -1.92
CA LEU A 62 -1.68 3.20 -1.15
C LEU A 62 -1.66 4.45 -0.26
N GLN A 63 -2.00 5.61 -0.82
CA GLN A 63 -2.03 6.87 -0.06
C GLN A 63 -3.06 6.78 1.08
N ARG A 64 -4.27 6.27 0.80
CA ARG A 64 -5.31 6.08 1.83
C ARG A 64 -4.85 5.16 2.95
N ALA A 65 -4.25 4.02 2.62
CA ALA A 65 -3.71 3.07 3.59
C ALA A 65 -2.63 3.72 4.46
N LEU A 66 -1.68 4.46 3.86
CA LEU A 66 -0.66 5.18 4.63
C LEU A 66 -1.27 6.24 5.55
N THR A 67 -2.27 6.99 5.10
CA THR A 67 -2.97 7.98 5.93
C THR A 67 -3.62 7.32 7.14
N ILE A 68 -4.36 6.23 6.96
CA ILE A 68 -5.03 5.54 8.08
C ILE A 68 -4.00 4.96 9.04
N ARG A 69 -2.93 4.35 8.53
CA ARG A 69 -1.86 3.82 9.37
C ARG A 69 -1.23 4.91 10.24
N HIS A 70 -0.95 6.08 9.67
CA HIS A 70 -0.44 7.21 10.44
C HIS A 70 -1.46 7.66 11.49
N LEU A 71 -2.73 7.80 11.14
CA LEU A 71 -3.79 8.18 12.09
C LEU A 71 -3.94 7.17 13.24
N GLN A 72 -3.97 5.87 12.96
CA GLN A 72 -4.05 4.83 13.97
C GLN A 72 -2.85 4.90 14.93
N ARG A 73 -1.64 5.07 14.38
CA ARG A 73 -0.42 5.22 15.17
C ARG A 73 -0.45 6.47 16.05
N ASP A 74 -0.88 7.59 15.49
CA ASP A 74 -0.88 8.88 16.18
C ASP A 74 -1.96 8.94 17.27
N LEU A 75 -3.08 8.23 17.07
CA LEU A 75 -4.15 8.11 18.05
C LEU A 75 -3.94 6.98 19.05
N GLY A 76 -2.90 6.15 18.88
CA GLY A 76 -2.62 4.99 19.74
C GLY A 76 -3.69 3.90 19.66
N ILE A 77 -4.41 3.82 18.54
CA ILE A 77 -5.48 2.85 18.30
C ILE A 77 -4.87 1.65 17.60
N ASN A 78 -4.99 0.47 18.21
CA ASN A 78 -4.64 -0.82 17.64
C ASN A 78 -5.50 -1.92 18.25
#